data_AF-A0A662RUI4-F1
#
_entry.id   AF-A0A662RUI4-F1
#
_cell.length_a   1.000
_cell.length_b   1.000
_cell.length_c   1.000
_cell.angle_alpha   90.00
_cell.angle_beta   90.00
_cell.angle_gamma   90.00
#
_symmetry.space_group_name_H-M   'P 1'
#
loop_
_entity.id
_entity.type
_entity.pdbx_description
1 polymer ?
#
loop_
_entity_poly.entity_id
_entity_poly.type
_entity_poly.pdbx_seq_one_letter_code
_entity_poly.pdbx_strand_id
1 'polypeptide(L)'
;MKGKCRPCPGGKKKGRIKKEGDNKMEKEDINAGRRRVENELRSLVGSIFVPEAKLFAMRCGCYGFYADIRGLRADDVEAFSEKIKEIMRRIGEDMGLRADFIYARKLPGSEEVVALTARELCDSCRRELASSKSSPRPDIIVLKKRR
;
A
#
# COMPACT_ATOMS: atom_id res chain seq x y z
N MET A 1 55.52 26.25 -8.56
CA MET A 1 55.08 25.25 -7.57
C MET A 1 54.10 24.29 -8.23
N LYS A 2 54.49 23.04 -8.52
CA LYS A 2 53.63 22.01 -9.15
C LYS A 2 53.09 21.09 -8.05
N GLY A 3 51.78 21.14 -7.79
CA GLY A 3 51.12 20.31 -6.79
C GLY A 3 51.03 18.85 -7.25
N LYS A 4 51.62 17.92 -6.48
CA LYS A 4 51.51 16.48 -6.72
C LYS A 4 50.13 15.99 -6.25
N CYS A 5 49.28 15.56 -7.18
CA CYS A 5 48.09 14.78 -6.84
C CYS A 5 48.52 13.41 -6.27
N ARG A 6 47.90 12.99 -5.17
CA ARG A 6 48.12 11.65 -4.59
C ARG A 6 47.37 10.60 -5.43
N PRO A 7 47.94 9.39 -5.64
CA PRO A 7 47.25 8.33 -6.35
C PRO A 7 46.14 7.71 -5.48
N CYS A 8 44.98 7.46 -6.08
CA CYS A 8 43.90 6.69 -5.46
C CYS A 8 44.31 5.21 -5.37
N PRO A 9 44.16 4.55 -4.21
CA PRO A 9 44.45 3.12 -4.12
C PRO A 9 43.34 2.32 -4.80
N GLY A 10 43.65 1.79 -5.97
CA GLY A 10 42.86 0.75 -6.60
C GLY A 10 43.04 -0.59 -5.88
N GLY A 11 41.92 -1.25 -5.57
CA GLY A 11 41.90 -2.61 -5.04
C GLY A 11 40.56 -3.28 -5.36
N LYS A 12 40.53 -4.01 -6.49
CA LYS A 12 39.38 -4.79 -6.97
C LYS A 12 38.93 -5.81 -5.90
N LYS A 13 37.63 -5.82 -5.56
CA LYS A 13 36.93 -7.06 -5.19
C LYS A 13 35.71 -7.23 -6.08
N LYS A 14 35.79 -8.29 -6.88
CA LYS A 14 34.76 -8.88 -7.72
C LYS A 14 33.48 -9.15 -6.91
N GLY A 15 32.35 -9.00 -7.56
CA GLY A 15 31.23 -9.91 -7.38
C GLY A 15 30.13 -9.47 -6.40
N ARG A 16 29.10 -8.85 -6.96
CA ARG A 16 27.75 -9.46 -6.93
C ARG A 16 26.94 -8.80 -8.03
N ILE A 17 26.92 -9.43 -9.20
CA ILE A 17 25.78 -9.31 -10.11
C ILE A 17 24.59 -9.78 -9.28
N LYS A 18 23.74 -8.85 -8.84
CA LYS A 18 22.48 -9.21 -8.20
C LYS A 18 21.65 -9.93 -9.27
N LYS A 19 21.38 -11.19 -8.99
CA LYS A 19 20.74 -12.16 -9.87
C LYS A 19 19.33 -11.68 -10.25
N GLU A 20 18.90 -12.05 -11.45
CA GLU A 20 17.52 -11.95 -12.00
C GLU A 20 16.47 -12.76 -11.18
N GLY A 21 16.68 -12.95 -9.88
CA GLY A 21 15.81 -13.73 -8.97
C GLY A 21 14.98 -12.90 -7.99
N ASP A 22 15.35 -11.64 -7.72
CA ASP A 22 14.61 -10.78 -6.76
C ASP A 22 13.27 -10.28 -7.33
N ASN A 23 13.16 -10.14 -8.66
CA ASN A 23 11.98 -9.59 -9.34
C ASN A 23 10.78 -10.56 -9.44
N LYS A 24 10.99 -11.85 -9.12
CA LYS A 24 9.95 -12.88 -9.23
C LYS A 24 9.03 -12.91 -8.01
N MET A 25 9.61 -12.63 -6.83
CA MET A 25 8.90 -12.62 -5.55
C MET A 25 7.88 -11.46 -5.50
N GLU A 26 8.31 -10.23 -5.85
CA GLU A 26 7.43 -9.04 -5.83
C GLU A 26 6.20 -9.16 -6.74
N LYS A 27 6.33 -9.76 -7.94
CA LYS A 27 5.21 -9.91 -8.88
C LYS A 27 4.21 -10.97 -8.42
N GLU A 28 4.69 -12.09 -7.88
CA GLU A 28 3.83 -13.16 -7.39
C GLU A 28 3.05 -12.69 -6.15
N ASP A 29 3.70 -11.95 -5.26
CA ASP A 29 3.09 -11.40 -4.04
C ASP A 29 1.97 -10.41 -4.36
N ILE A 30 2.18 -9.46 -5.28
CA ILE A 30 1.14 -8.50 -5.68
C ILE A 30 -0.07 -9.22 -6.30
N ASN A 31 0.17 -10.21 -7.16
CA ASN A 31 -0.90 -10.99 -7.79
C ASN A 31 -1.66 -11.84 -6.76
N ALA A 32 -0.96 -12.44 -5.80
CA ALA A 32 -1.56 -13.17 -4.70
C ALA A 32 -2.41 -12.25 -3.82
N GLY A 33 -1.87 -11.07 -3.46
CA GLY A 33 -2.59 -10.04 -2.72
C GLY A 33 -3.86 -9.59 -3.43
N ARG A 34 -3.80 -9.28 -4.72
CA ARG A 34 -4.97 -8.94 -5.54
C ARG A 34 -6.07 -10.01 -5.47
N ARG A 35 -5.68 -11.28 -5.68
CA ARG A 35 -6.61 -12.43 -5.63
C ARG A 35 -7.20 -12.62 -4.23
N ARG A 36 -6.41 -12.43 -3.18
CA ARG A 36 -6.89 -12.53 -1.79
C ARG A 36 -7.89 -11.42 -1.46
N VAL A 37 -7.60 -10.16 -1.81
CA VAL A 37 -8.58 -9.06 -1.67
C VAL A 37 -9.88 -9.43 -2.38
N GLU A 38 -9.80 -9.86 -3.64
CA GLU A 38 -10.98 -10.22 -4.42
C GLU A 38 -11.78 -11.36 -3.77
N ASN A 39 -11.13 -12.47 -3.41
CA ASN A 39 -11.81 -13.65 -2.87
C ASN A 39 -12.39 -13.41 -1.47
N GLU A 40 -11.63 -12.75 -0.59
CA GLU A 40 -12.10 -12.48 0.78
C GLU A 40 -13.25 -11.46 0.75
N LEU A 41 -13.16 -10.40 -0.05
CA LEU A 41 -14.29 -9.47 -0.20
C LEU A 41 -15.49 -10.15 -0.86
N ARG A 42 -15.30 -11.01 -1.87
CA ARG A 42 -16.40 -11.78 -2.47
C ARG A 42 -17.14 -12.62 -1.44
N SER A 43 -16.42 -13.22 -0.49
CA SER A 43 -17.04 -14.02 0.57
C SER A 43 -17.86 -13.20 1.58
N LEU A 44 -17.61 -11.88 1.66
CA LEU A 44 -18.32 -10.98 2.58
C LEU A 44 -19.54 -10.33 1.94
N VAL A 45 -19.41 -9.85 0.70
CA VAL A 45 -20.42 -8.97 0.07
C VAL A 45 -20.90 -9.47 -1.28
N GLY A 46 -20.35 -10.58 -1.80
CA GLY A 46 -20.76 -11.15 -3.08
C GLY A 46 -19.97 -10.59 -4.26
N SER A 47 -20.61 -9.92 -5.21
CA SER A 47 -20.05 -9.64 -6.55
C SER A 47 -18.96 -8.56 -6.57
N ILE A 48 -17.74 -8.93 -6.20
CA ILE A 48 -16.55 -8.07 -6.21
C ILE A 48 -15.60 -8.40 -7.35
N PHE A 49 -14.95 -7.38 -7.92
CA PHE A 49 -13.89 -7.55 -8.92
C PHE A 49 -12.74 -6.58 -8.63
N VAL A 50 -11.51 -7.08 -8.67
CA VAL A 50 -10.29 -6.30 -8.39
C VAL A 50 -9.43 -6.25 -9.66
N PRO A 51 -9.66 -5.30 -10.58
CA PRO A 51 -8.94 -5.27 -11.86
C PRO A 51 -7.43 -5.06 -11.72
N GLU A 52 -7.00 -4.26 -10.73
CA GLU A 52 -5.59 -3.90 -10.54
C GLU A 52 -5.23 -3.93 -9.05
N ALA A 53 -4.00 -4.38 -8.76
CA ALA A 53 -3.34 -4.07 -7.51
C ALA A 53 -1.90 -3.65 -7.75
N LYS A 54 -1.37 -2.78 -6.89
CA LYS A 54 0.03 -2.32 -6.98
C LYS A 54 0.60 -1.99 -5.62
N LEU A 55 1.92 -2.15 -5.53
CA LEU A 55 2.73 -1.52 -4.50
C LEU A 55 3.19 -0.16 -5.00
N PHE A 56 3.18 0.84 -4.13
CA PHE A 56 3.59 2.20 -4.47
C PHE A 56 4.51 2.76 -3.41
N ALA A 57 5.47 3.57 -3.86
CA ALA A 57 6.33 4.39 -3.02
C ALA A 57 6.16 5.85 -3.41
N MET A 58 5.87 6.72 -2.44
CA MET A 58 5.68 8.14 -2.65
C MET A 58 6.97 8.91 -2.35
N ARG A 59 7.13 10.08 -2.98
CA ARG A 59 8.29 10.98 -2.76
C ARG A 59 8.49 11.37 -1.28
N CYS A 60 7.42 11.44 -0.50
CA CYS A 60 7.51 11.75 0.94
C CYS A 60 8.04 10.58 1.79
N GLY A 61 8.31 9.41 1.20
CA GLY A 61 8.76 8.21 1.90
C GLY A 61 7.63 7.29 2.39
N CYS A 62 6.37 7.60 2.11
CA CYS A 62 5.29 6.64 2.35
C CYS A 62 5.33 5.49 1.35
N TYR A 63 5.00 4.29 1.81
CA TYR A 63 4.89 3.09 1.00
C TYR A 63 3.53 2.44 1.23
N GLY A 64 3.00 1.70 0.26
CA GLY A 64 1.67 1.12 0.43
C GLY A 64 1.24 0.16 -0.65
N PHE A 65 0.14 -0.52 -0.35
CA PHE A 65 -0.59 -1.40 -1.25
C PHE A 65 -1.91 -0.73 -1.63
N TYR A 66 -2.20 -0.74 -2.93
CA TYR A 66 -3.42 -0.20 -3.52
C TYR A 66 -4.12 -1.31 -4.29
N ALA A 67 -5.42 -1.45 -4.08
CA ALA A 67 -6.29 -2.31 -4.86
C ALA A 67 -7.41 -1.45 -5.48
N ASP A 68 -7.53 -1.52 -6.81
CA ASP A 68 -8.67 -0.98 -7.54
C ASP A 68 -9.83 -1.97 -7.45
N ILE A 69 -11.03 -1.50 -7.10
CA ILE A 69 -12.15 -2.37 -6.77
C ILE A 69 -13.40 -1.90 -7.52
N ARG A 70 -14.21 -2.87 -7.95
CA ARG A 70 -15.55 -2.66 -8.47
C ARG A 70 -16.55 -3.56 -7.75
N GLY A 71 -17.77 -3.04 -7.59
CA GLY A 71 -18.88 -3.76 -6.95
C GLY A 71 -18.94 -3.63 -5.43
N LEU A 72 -18.02 -2.91 -4.80
CA LEU A 72 -18.04 -2.64 -3.36
C LEU A 72 -18.80 -1.32 -3.09
N ARG A 73 -19.72 -1.31 -2.13
CA ARG A 73 -20.43 -0.09 -1.73
C ARG A 73 -19.93 0.44 -0.38
N ALA A 74 -20.15 1.71 -0.13
CA ALA A 74 -19.77 2.39 1.10
C ALA A 74 -20.42 1.74 2.34
N ASP A 75 -21.72 1.46 2.25
CA ASP A 75 -22.48 0.79 3.33
C ASP A 75 -21.85 -0.55 3.72
N ASP A 76 -21.37 -1.32 2.73
CA ASP A 76 -20.68 -2.58 2.97
C ASP A 76 -19.33 -2.37 3.67
N VAL A 77 -18.60 -1.31 3.27
CA VAL A 77 -17.33 -0.95 3.91
C VAL A 77 -17.52 -0.56 5.36
N GLU A 78 -18.60 0.14 5.68
CA GLU A 78 -18.93 0.52 7.05
C GLU A 78 -19.35 -0.72 7.86
N ALA A 79 -20.26 -1.54 7.33
CA ALA A 79 -20.76 -2.76 7.98
C ALA A 79 -19.66 -3.80 8.25
N PHE A 80 -18.69 -3.94 7.34
CA PHE A 80 -17.61 -4.92 7.45
C PHE A 80 -16.24 -4.28 7.72
N SER A 81 -16.21 -3.05 8.23
CA SER A 81 -15.00 -2.25 8.47
C SER A 81 -13.88 -3.01 9.17
N GLU A 82 -14.19 -3.73 10.25
CA GLU A 82 -13.21 -4.52 11.00
C GLU A 82 -12.62 -5.69 10.19
N LYS A 83 -13.45 -6.37 9.40
CA LYS A 83 -13.01 -7.48 8.55
C LYS A 83 -12.16 -6.98 7.39
N ILE A 84 -12.58 -5.91 6.71
CA ILE A 84 -11.84 -5.30 5.61
C ILE A 84 -10.49 -4.77 6.09
N LYS A 85 -10.47 -4.12 7.26
CA LYS A 85 -9.23 -3.68 7.92
C LYS A 85 -8.27 -4.85 8.15
N GLU A 86 -8.77 -5.98 8.63
CA GLU A 86 -7.96 -7.17 8.90
C GLU A 86 -7.42 -7.80 7.61
N ILE A 87 -8.24 -7.91 6.56
CA ILE A 87 -7.82 -8.38 5.21
C ILE A 87 -6.65 -7.52 4.72
N MET A 88 -6.83 -6.21 4.71
CA MET A 88 -5.83 -5.27 4.21
C MET A 88 -4.57 -5.27 5.08
N ARG A 89 -4.70 -5.48 6.40
CA ARG A 89 -3.55 -5.61 7.31
C ARG A 89 -2.71 -6.85 6.99
N ARG A 90 -3.35 -8.02 6.87
CA ARG A 90 -2.65 -9.30 6.58
C ARG A 90 -1.92 -9.26 5.24
N ILE A 91 -2.60 -8.74 4.21
CA ILE A 91 -2.00 -8.59 2.88
C ILE A 91 -0.81 -7.62 2.91
N GLY A 92 -0.94 -6.54 3.69
CA GLY A 92 0.18 -5.64 3.94
C GLY A 92 1.37 -6.37 4.59
N GLU A 93 1.12 -7.15 5.65
CA GLU A 93 2.17 -7.89 6.37
C GLU A 93 2.88 -8.92 5.50
N ASP A 94 2.14 -9.65 4.66
CA ASP A 94 2.71 -10.59 3.69
C ASP A 94 3.66 -9.88 2.70
N MET A 95 3.41 -8.59 2.43
CA MET A 95 4.23 -7.74 1.55
C MET A 95 5.27 -6.91 2.33
N GLY A 96 5.46 -7.18 3.63
CA GLY A 96 6.40 -6.43 4.48
C GLY A 96 5.96 -4.99 4.79
N LEU A 97 4.70 -4.64 4.55
CA LEU A 97 4.12 -3.33 4.83
C LEU A 97 3.53 -3.27 6.24
N ARG A 98 3.93 -2.28 7.04
CA ARG A 98 3.23 -1.97 8.28
C ARG A 98 2.14 -0.93 8.02
N ALA A 99 0.93 -1.41 7.74
CA ALA A 99 -0.21 -0.55 7.43
C ALA A 99 -0.63 0.32 8.64
N ASP A 100 -0.09 1.53 8.75
CA ASP A 100 -0.45 2.53 9.74
C ASP A 100 -1.79 3.21 9.41
N PHE A 101 -2.12 3.29 8.13
CA PHE A 101 -3.31 3.95 7.63
C PHE A 101 -3.99 3.08 6.58
N ILE A 102 -5.24 2.73 6.83
CA ILE A 102 -6.07 1.93 5.92
C ILE A 102 -7.34 2.71 5.63
N TYR A 103 -7.68 2.86 4.36
CA TYR A 103 -8.85 3.60 3.96
C TYR A 103 -9.44 3.08 2.65
N ALA A 104 -10.75 3.29 2.50
CA ALA A 104 -11.47 3.13 1.26
C ALA A 104 -11.68 4.49 0.60
N ARG A 105 -11.72 4.53 -0.72
CA ARG A 105 -12.06 5.74 -1.49
C ARG A 105 -13.33 5.50 -2.29
N LYS A 106 -14.32 6.38 -2.10
CA LYS A 106 -15.54 6.45 -2.89
C LYS A 106 -15.29 7.13 -4.23
N LEU A 107 -16.07 6.76 -5.24
CA LEU A 107 -16.24 7.61 -6.41
C LEU A 107 -16.99 8.88 -5.96
N PRO A 108 -16.46 10.09 -6.21
CA PRO A 108 -17.14 11.32 -5.80
C PRO A 108 -18.57 11.40 -6.35
N GLY A 109 -19.54 11.63 -5.46
CA GLY A 109 -20.97 11.68 -5.82
C GLY A 109 -21.66 10.33 -5.93
N SER A 110 -21.01 9.23 -5.54
CA SER A 110 -21.57 7.88 -5.53
C SER A 110 -21.21 7.15 -4.23
N GLU A 111 -21.98 6.11 -3.91
CA GLU A 111 -21.67 5.17 -2.83
C GLU A 111 -20.77 4.01 -3.29
N GLU A 112 -20.35 4.01 -4.56
CA GLU A 112 -19.39 3.03 -5.07
C GLU A 112 -17.98 3.30 -4.53
N VAL A 113 -17.35 2.25 -4.02
CA VAL A 113 -15.96 2.27 -3.56
C VAL A 113 -15.07 1.78 -4.69
N VAL A 114 -14.17 2.67 -5.12
CA VAL A 114 -13.27 2.43 -6.26
C VAL A 114 -11.90 1.92 -5.84
N ALA A 115 -11.54 2.07 -4.57
CA ALA A 115 -10.23 1.65 -4.09
C ALA A 115 -10.19 1.31 -2.61
N LEU A 116 -9.38 0.32 -2.27
CA LEU A 116 -8.88 0.09 -0.91
C LEU A 116 -7.36 0.33 -0.88
N THR A 117 -6.89 1.02 0.15
CA THR A 117 -5.48 1.34 0.30
C THR A 117 -5.00 1.02 1.71
N ALA A 118 -3.88 0.31 1.80
CA ALA A 118 -3.11 0.13 3.03
C ALA A 118 -1.78 0.87 2.87
N ARG A 119 -1.44 1.72 3.83
CA ARG A 119 -0.28 2.62 3.72
C ARG A 119 0.53 2.64 5.01
N GLU A 120 1.84 2.49 4.86
CA GLU A 120 2.85 2.81 5.87
C GLU A 120 3.22 4.29 5.74
N LEU A 121 3.08 5.02 6.85
CA LEU A 121 3.27 6.47 6.87
C LEU A 121 4.68 6.81 7.34
N CYS A 122 5.32 7.73 6.61
CA CYS A 122 6.52 8.41 7.10
C CYS A 122 6.18 9.35 8.27
N ASP A 123 7.17 9.80 9.03
CA ASP A 123 6.96 10.60 10.25
C ASP A 123 6.23 11.92 10.01
N SER A 124 6.41 12.53 8.84
CA SER A 124 5.70 13.76 8.47
C SER A 124 4.23 13.47 8.23
N CYS A 125 3.93 12.49 7.37
CA CYS A 125 2.55 12.11 7.06
C CYS A 125 1.83 11.51 8.27
N ARG A 126 2.54 10.84 9.19
CA ARG A 126 1.97 10.40 10.47
C ARG A 126 1.50 11.62 11.28
N ARG A 127 2.31 12.66 11.42
CA ARG A 127 1.89 13.87 12.14
C ARG A 127 0.74 14.61 11.45
N GLU A 128 0.64 14.59 10.14
CA GLU A 128 -0.39 15.33 9.40
C GLU A 128 -1.69 14.56 9.20
N LEU A 129 -1.60 13.28 8.80
CA LEU A 129 -2.75 12.42 8.51
C LEU A 129 -3.18 11.61 9.72
N ALA A 130 -2.27 11.26 10.64
CA ALA A 130 -2.63 10.60 11.89
C ALA A 130 -3.08 11.59 12.99
N SER A 131 -2.80 12.88 12.85
CA SER A 131 -3.40 13.89 13.73
C SER A 131 -4.87 14.12 13.39
N SER A 132 -5.70 14.38 14.40
CA SER A 132 -7.14 14.60 14.27
C SER A 132 -7.51 15.95 13.65
N LYS A 133 -6.53 16.80 13.32
CA LYS A 133 -6.76 18.19 12.87
C LYS A 133 -7.11 18.31 11.39
N SER A 134 -6.74 17.32 10.57
CA SER A 134 -7.11 17.27 9.16
C SER A 134 -8.26 16.28 9.01
N SER A 135 -9.44 16.78 8.62
CA SER A 135 -10.51 15.90 8.15
C SER A 135 -10.02 15.22 6.86
N PRO A 136 -10.12 13.89 6.75
CA PRO A 136 -9.90 13.23 5.48
C PRO A 136 -10.88 13.82 4.45
N ARG A 137 -10.50 13.77 3.17
CA ARG A 137 -11.40 14.21 2.10
C ARG A 137 -12.76 13.51 2.23
N PRO A 138 -13.88 14.14 1.85
CA PRO A 138 -15.21 13.55 1.99
C PRO A 138 -15.39 12.23 1.22
N ASP A 139 -14.55 11.99 0.20
CA ASP A 139 -14.52 10.72 -0.55
C ASP A 139 -13.74 9.59 0.14
N ILE A 140 -13.18 9.80 1.34
CA ILE A 140 -12.35 8.81 2.05
C ILE A 140 -13.07 8.29 3.29
N ILE A 141 -13.22 6.97 3.36
CA ILE A 141 -13.68 6.25 4.55
C ILE A 141 -12.45 5.66 5.26
N VAL A 142 -12.15 6.14 6.46
CA VAL A 142 -10.98 5.69 7.22
C VAL A 142 -11.32 4.43 8.02
N LEU A 143 -10.61 3.34 7.75
CA LEU A 143 -10.76 2.05 8.44
C LEU A 143 -9.75 1.88 9.58
N LYS A 144 -8.55 2.43 9.41
CA LYS A 144 -7.50 2.40 10.44
C LYS A 144 -6.68 3.68 10.39
N LYS A 145 -6.42 4.23 11.57
CA LYS A 145 -5.50 5.35 11.79
C LYS A 145 -4.70 5.05 13.06
N ARG A 146 -3.43 4.66 12.90
CA ARG A 146 -2.53 4.47 14.05
C ARG A 146 -2.16 5.84 14.61
N ARG A 147 -2.60 6.12 15.84
CA ARG A 147 -2.19 7.29 16.62
C ARG A 147 -0.74 7.15 17.07
#